data_AF-A0A387BLW6-F1
#
_entry.id   AF-A0A387BLW6-F1
#
_cell.length_a   1.000
_cell.length_b   1.000
_cell.length_c   1.000
_cell.angle_alpha   90.00
_cell.angle_beta   90.00
_cell.angle_gamma   90.00
#
_symmetry.space_group_name_H-M   'P 1'
#
loop_
_entity.id
_entity.type
_entity.pdbx_description
1 polymer ?
#
loop_
_entity_poly.entity_id
_entity_poly.type
_entity_poly.pdbx_seq_one_letter_code
_entity_poly.pdbx_strand_id
1 'polypeptide(L)' 'MVQVKSDTSVHPASAPFELPAYVGTGRPAARARYRDAPIRASALAAALPDAAFQDVSWRRERKGS' A
#
# COMPACT_ATOMS: atom_id res chain seq x y z
N MET A 1 -13.49 -13.66 -7.18
CA MET A 1 -13.19 -12.35 -7.81
C MET A 1 -12.92 -11.34 -6.71
N VAL A 2 -11.66 -10.98 -6.47
CA VAL A 2 -11.30 -9.93 -5.50
C VAL A 2 -11.57 -8.58 -6.16
N GLN A 3 -12.51 -7.81 -5.62
CA GLN A 3 -12.76 -6.43 -6.09
C GLN A 3 -11.89 -5.48 -5.28
N VAL A 4 -10.71 -5.16 -5.78
CA VAL A 4 -9.91 -4.05 -5.25
C VAL A 4 -10.59 -2.75 -5.71
N LYS A 5 -10.95 -1.87 -4.79
CA LYS A 5 -11.40 -0.52 -5.16
C LYS A 5 -10.23 0.19 -5.85
N SER A 6 -10.47 0.64 -7.08
CA SER A 6 -9.42 1.20 -7.96
C SER A 6 -8.70 2.43 -7.36
N ASP A 7 -9.33 3.10 -6.40
CA ASP A 7 -8.79 4.30 -5.73
C ASP A 7 -7.94 4.00 -4.48
N THR A 8 -7.78 2.73 -4.10
CA THR A 8 -6.91 2.39 -2.97
C THR A 8 -5.44 2.56 -3.36
N SER A 9 -4.73 3.42 -2.63
CA SER A 9 -3.31 3.68 -2.81
C SER A 9 -2.49 2.92 -1.77
N VAL A 10 -1.40 2.27 -2.20
CA VAL A 10 -0.56 1.41 -1.36
C VAL A 10 0.92 1.67 -1.64
N HIS A 11 1.77 1.41 -0.65
CA HIS A 11 3.20 1.28 -0.86
C HIS A 11 3.55 -0.21 -1.01
N PRO A 12 4.49 -0.57 -1.91
CA PRO A 12 5.01 -1.93 -1.97
C PRO A 12 5.55 -2.38 -0.61
N ALA A 13 5.45 -3.67 -0.28
CA ALA A 13 5.95 -4.21 0.98
C ALA A 13 7.47 -3.99 1.18
N SER A 14 8.22 -3.89 0.07
CA SER A 14 9.66 -3.61 0.07
C SER A 14 10.01 -2.12 0.21
N ALA A 15 9.02 -1.22 0.22
CA ALA A 15 9.29 0.22 0.29
C ALA A 15 9.78 0.60 1.70
N PRO A 16 10.95 1.25 1.83
CA PRO A 16 11.50 1.61 3.13
C PRO A 16 10.67 2.71 3.78
N PHE A 17 10.25 2.48 5.02
CA PHE A 17 9.64 3.48 5.89
C PHE A 17 10.70 4.02 6.85
N GLU A 18 11.39 5.08 6.44
CA GLU A 18 12.56 5.60 7.16
C GLU A 18 12.50 7.11 7.38
N LEU A 19 13.27 7.58 8.36
CA LEU A 19 13.55 9.00 8.50
C LEU A 19 14.57 9.38 7.41
N PRO A 20 14.21 10.22 6.43
CA PRO A 20 15.14 10.58 5.38
C PRO A 20 16.34 11.30 5.99
N ALA A 21 17.54 10.91 5.55
CA ALA A 21 18.78 11.57 5.95
C ALA A 21 18.68 13.07 5.62
N TYR A 22 19.02 13.91 6.59
CA TYR A 22 18.94 15.33 6.41
C TYR A 22 20.11 15.82 5.55
N VAL A 23 19.79 16.36 4.37
CA VAL A 23 20.75 16.93 3.41
C VAL A 23 20.31 18.36 3.12
N GLY A 24 20.74 19.34 3.92
CA GLY A 24 20.41 20.75 3.70
C GLY A 24 20.74 21.70 4.85
N THR A 25 20.25 22.93 4.73
CA THR A 25 20.36 24.01 5.74
C THR A 25 19.01 24.40 6.38
N GLY A 26 17.91 23.78 5.95
CA GLY A 26 16.55 24.00 6.48
C GLY A 26 16.20 23.20 7.75
N ARG A 27 14.91 22.90 7.94
CA ARG A 27 14.47 22.08 9.09
C ARG A 27 14.59 20.59 8.73
N PRO A 28 15.26 19.77 9.55
CA PRO A 28 15.30 18.33 9.32
C PRO A 28 13.89 17.72 9.38
N ALA A 29 13.70 16.67 8.60
CA ALA A 29 12.47 15.87 8.69
C ALA A 29 12.37 15.30 10.11
N ALA A 30 11.23 15.52 10.76
CA ALA A 30 10.99 15.07 12.13
C ALA A 30 10.29 13.71 12.20
N ARG A 31 9.89 13.14 11.05
CA ARG A 31 9.08 11.92 10.98
C ARG A 31 9.51 11.04 9.83
N ALA A 32 9.54 9.74 10.10
CA ALA A 32 9.71 8.73 9.07
C ALA A 32 8.54 8.77 8.08
N ARG A 33 8.84 8.52 6.82
CA ARG A 33 7.88 8.47 5.72
C ARG A 33 8.41 7.56 4.61
N TYR A 34 7.50 7.02 3.82
CA TYR A 34 7.89 6.42 2.55
C TYR A 34 8.50 7.49 1.65
N ARG A 35 9.62 7.17 0.99
CA ARG A 35 10.25 8.05 0.00
C ARG A 35 9.46 8.08 -1.31
N ASP A 36 8.99 6.92 -1.73
CA ASP A 36 8.35 6.75 -3.02
C ASP A 36 6.88 7.13 -2.96
N ALA A 37 6.35 7.60 -4.10
CA ALA A 37 4.92 7.87 -4.23
C ALA A 37 4.13 6.55 -4.08
N PRO A 38 2.95 6.59 -3.41
CA PRO A 38 2.09 5.43 -3.36
C PRO A 38 1.58 5.09 -4.76
N ILE A 39 1.40 3.80 -5.03
CA ILE A 39 0.87 3.28 -6.29
C ILE A 39 -0.56 2.79 -6.11
N ARG A 40 -1.32 2.71 -7.22
CA ARG A 40 -2.67 2.14 -7.17
C ARG A 40 -2.60 0.64 -6.89
N ALA A 41 -3.46 0.17 -6.01
CA ALA A 41 -3.54 -1.25 -5.66
C ALA A 41 -3.91 -2.14 -6.88
N SER A 42 -4.70 -1.63 -7.82
CA SER A 42 -4.98 -2.32 -9.09
C SER A 42 -3.74 -2.46 -9.98
N ALA A 43 -2.90 -1.42 -10.05
CA ALA A 43 -1.64 -1.47 -10.80
C ALA A 43 -0.64 -2.44 -10.13
N LEU A 44 -0.57 -2.46 -8.80
CA LEU A 44 0.25 -3.43 -8.06
C LEU A 44 -0.24 -4.86 -8.28
N ALA A 45 -1.56 -5.10 -8.21
CA ALA A 45 -2.14 -6.42 -8.43
C ALA A 45 -1.86 -6.93 -9.86
N ALA A 46 -1.94 -6.06 -10.86
CA ALA A 46 -1.65 -6.42 -12.25
C ALA A 46 -0.17 -6.77 -12.52
N ALA A 47 0.75 -6.31 -11.67
CA ALA A 47 2.18 -6.56 -11.81
C ALA A 47 2.66 -7.84 -11.11
N LEU A 48 1.82 -8.47 -10.29
CA LEU A 48 2.17 -9.65 -9.51
C LEU A 48 1.71 -10.95 -10.20
N PRO A 49 2.48 -12.05 -10.08
CA PRO A 49 2.04 -13.35 -10.57
C PRO A 49 0.90 -13.90 -9.72
N ASP A 50 0.08 -14.79 -10.29
CA ASP A 50 -1.06 -15.41 -9.58
C ASP A 50 -0.66 -16.08 -8.25
N ALA A 51 0.55 -16.63 -8.17
CA ALA A 51 1.09 -17.24 -6.96
C ALA A 51 1.29 -16.25 -5.78
N ALA A 52 1.26 -14.94 -6.04
CA ALA A 52 1.32 -13.91 -5.00
C ALA A 52 -0.04 -13.69 -4.31
N PHE A 53 -1.12 -14.27 -4.84
CA PHE A 53 -2.46 -14.14 -4.29
C PHE A 53 -2.83 -15.37 -3.45
N GLN A 54 -3.50 -15.13 -2.32
CA GLN A 54 -4.10 -16.17 -1.51
C GLN A 54 -5.62 -16.09 -1.62
N ASP A 55 -6.25 -17.24 -1.85
CA ASP A 55 -7.70 -17.33 -1.79
C ASP A 55 -8.17 -17.14 -0.35
N VAL A 56 -9.04 -16.16 -0.16
CA VAL A 56 -9.60 -15.78 1.14
C VAL A 56 -11.11 -15.86 1.09
N SER A 57 -11.70 -16.48 2.12
CA SER A 57 -13.14 -16.56 2.30
C SER A 57 -13.55 -15.76 3.54
N TRP A 58 -14.43 -14.78 3.39
CA TRP A 58 -15.01 -14.05 4.51
C TRP A 58 -16.51 -14.32 4.64
N ARG A 59 -17.00 -14.39 5.88
CA ARG A 59 -18.45 -14.44 6.15
C ARG A 59 -19.04 -13.06 5.92
N ARG A 60 -20.01 -12.96 5.03
CA ARG A 60 -20.81 -11.75 4.85
C ARG A 60 -21.81 -11.66 6.01
N GLU A 61 -21.51 -10.87 7.02
CA GLU A 61 -22.52 -10.53 8.03
C GLU A 61 -23.65 -9.76 7.36
N ARG A 62 -24.89 -10.25 7.50
CA ARG A 62 -26.07 -9.47 7.13
C ARG A 62 -26.27 -8.42 8.23
N LYS A 63 -26.14 -7.14 7.88
CA LYS A 63 -26.66 -6.06 8.73
C LYS A 63 -28.18 -6.22 8.78
N GLY A 64 -28.70 -6.70 9.91
CA GLY A 64 -30.12 -6.78 10.19
C GLY A 64 -30.76 -5.40 10.06
N SER A 65 -31.94 -5.38 9.43
CA SER A 65 -32.74 -4.19 9.17
C SER A 65 -33.58 -3.79 10.38
#